data_AF-A0A836VI77-F1
#
_entry.id   AF-A0A836VI77-F1
#
_cell.length_a   1.000
_cell.length_b   1.000
_cell.length_c   1.000
_cell.angle_alpha   90.00
_cell.angle_beta   90.00
_cell.angle_gamma   90.00
#
_symmetry.space_group_name_H-M   'P 1'
#
loop_
_entity.id
_entity.type
_entity.pdbx_description
1 polymer ?
#
loop_
_entity_poly.entity_id
_entity_poly.type
_entity_poly.pdbx_seq_one_letter_code
_entity_poly.pdbx_strand_id
1 'polypeptide(L)' 'NMKTFFSNKVDSKDDTSSVAVKDIINEIINMENKTIPFSDEEVKGILCKKGINIARRTIAKYRNILKIPSSFKRSKK' A
#
# COMPACT_ATOMS: atom_id res chain seq x y z
N ASN A 1 -7.57 -7.52 23.34
CA ASN A 1 -7.25 -8.49 22.27
C ASN A 1 -6.77 -7.79 21.01
N MET A 2 -5.49 -7.43 20.93
CA MET A 2 -4.85 -7.01 19.69
C MET A 2 -3.77 -8.03 19.36
N LYS A 3 -4.06 -8.87 18.37
CA LYS A 3 -3.21 -9.95 17.93
C LYS A 3 -2.29 -9.44 16.81
N THR A 4 -1.09 -10.02 16.80
CA THR A 4 -0.08 -10.04 15.74
C THR A 4 0.77 -8.79 15.56
N PHE A 5 1.56 -8.51 16.60
CA PHE A 5 2.87 -7.90 16.44
C PHE A 5 3.91 -9.01 16.25
N PHE A 6 4.71 -8.90 15.19
CA PHE A 6 6.03 -9.54 14.98
C PHE A 6 6.12 -11.09 14.97
N SER A 7 5.85 -11.70 13.83
CA SER A 7 6.57 -12.93 13.43
C SER A 7 6.63 -13.02 11.91
N ASN A 8 7.75 -12.56 11.34
CA ASN A 8 8.62 -13.47 10.60
C ASN A 8 9.94 -12.77 10.30
N LYS A 9 11.02 -13.52 10.53
CA LYS A 9 12.38 -13.20 10.11
C LYS A 9 12.38 -12.76 8.64
N VAL A 10 12.88 -11.56 8.36
CA VAL A 10 13.20 -11.12 6.99
C VAL A 10 14.69 -10.79 6.96
N ASP A 11 15.48 -11.86 6.87
CA ASP A 11 16.85 -11.85 6.39
C ASP A 11 16.82 -11.50 4.91
N SER A 12 16.77 -10.20 4.59
CA SER A 12 17.14 -9.57 3.32
C SER A 12 16.74 -8.09 3.40
N LYS A 13 17.71 -7.17 3.32
CA LYS A 13 17.47 -5.71 3.30
C LYS A 13 16.48 -5.26 2.21
N ASP A 14 16.28 -6.07 1.17
CA ASP A 14 15.32 -5.85 0.09
C ASP A 14 13.88 -6.22 0.49
N ASP A 15 13.70 -7.31 1.23
CA ASP A 15 12.38 -7.79 1.62
C ASP A 15 11.73 -6.92 2.69
N THR A 16 12.52 -6.43 3.66
CA THR A 16 12.05 -5.50 4.70
C THR A 16 11.46 -4.23 4.09
N SER A 17 12.15 -3.68 3.08
CA SER A 17 11.74 -2.47 2.37
C SER A 17 10.43 -2.70 1.60
N SER A 18 10.28 -3.86 0.96
CA SER A 18 9.05 -4.20 0.23
C SER A 18 7.84 -4.41 1.16
N VAL A 19 8.06 -4.98 2.35
CA VAL A 19 7.01 -5.17 3.37
C VAL A 19 6.57 -3.83 3.94
N ALA A 20 7.52 -2.98 4.35
CA ALA A 20 7.23 -1.65 4.86
C ALA A 20 6.42 -0.80 3.86
N VAL A 21 6.77 -0.84 2.57
CA VAL A 21 6.03 -0.11 1.53
C VAL A 21 4.60 -0.64 1.37
N LYS A 22 4.40 -1.97 1.41
CA LYS A 22 3.06 -2.58 1.35
C LYS A 22 2.20 -2.16 2.53
N ASP A 23 2.76 -2.14 3.73
CA ASP A 23 2.05 -1.73 4.95
C ASP A 23 1.61 -0.26 4.86
N ILE A 24 2.49 0.63 4.39
CA ILE A 24 2.16 2.05 4.19
C ILE A 24 1.07 2.20 3.11
N ILE A 25 1.14 1.45 2.00
CA ILE A 25 0.09 1.47 0.97
C ILE A 25 -1.25 1.04 1.58
N ASN A 26 -1.26 -0.02 2.39
CA ASN A 26 -2.46 -0.50 3.06
C ASN A 26 -3.03 0.55 4.03
N GLU A 27 -2.17 1.21 4.81
CA GLU A 27 -2.58 2.29 5.72
C GLU A 27 -3.20 3.48 4.96
N ILE A 28 -2.55 3.94 3.88
CA ILE A 28 -3.07 5.02 3.02
C ILE A 28 -4.46 4.68 2.49
N ILE A 29 -4.66 3.43 2.05
CA ILE A 29 -5.93 2.98 1.49
C ILE A 29 -6.98 2.80 2.59
N ASN A 30 -6.61 2.36 3.79
CA ASN A 30 -7.53 2.25 4.91
C ASN A 30 -8.00 3.62 5.42
N MET A 31 -7.15 4.64 5.31
CA MET A 31 -7.47 6.04 5.63
C MET A 31 -8.14 6.79 4.48
N GLU A 32 -8.25 6.20 3.29
CA GLU A 32 -8.82 6.88 2.13
C GLU A 32 -10.34 7.08 2.26
N ASN A 33 -10.84 8.12 1.60
CA ASN A 33 -12.28 8.29 1.48
C ASN A 33 -12.84 7.26 0.48
N LYS A 34 -13.74 6.38 0.95
CA LYS A 34 -14.33 5.32 0.10
C LYS A 34 -15.15 5.88 -1.07
N THR A 35 -15.70 7.10 -0.94
CA THR A 35 -16.43 7.75 -2.04
C THR A 35 -15.50 8.28 -3.13
N ILE A 36 -14.25 8.59 -2.78
CA ILE A 36 -13.21 9.11 -3.69
C ILE A 36 -11.90 8.35 -3.39
N PRO A 37 -11.80 7.08 -3.79
CA PRO A 37 -10.65 6.25 -3.46
C PRO A 37 -9.41 6.73 -4.21
N PHE A 38 -8.24 6.68 -3.55
CA PHE A 38 -6.99 7.11 -4.17
C PHE A 38 -6.64 6.22 -5.34
N SER A 39 -6.33 6.84 -6.47
CA SER A 39 -5.68 6.23 -7.62
C SER A 39 -4.24 5.81 -7.29
N ASP A 40 -3.66 4.93 -8.11
CA ASP A 40 -2.26 4.52 -7.92
C ASP A 40 -1.29 5.71 -8.04
N GLU A 41 -1.65 6.75 -8.80
CA GLU A 41 -0.87 7.98 -8.95
C GLU A 41 -0.95 8.88 -7.71
N GLU A 42 -2.11 8.96 -7.06
CA GLU A 42 -2.24 9.68 -5.79
C GLU A 42 -1.46 8.97 -4.67
N VAL A 43 -1.57 7.63 -4.59
CA VAL A 43 -0.77 6.84 -3.64
C VAL A 43 0.73 7.07 -3.88
N LYS A 44 1.17 7.13 -5.15
CA LYS A 44 2.55 7.48 -5.50
C LYS A 44 2.93 8.86 -4.97
N GLY A 45 2.07 9.86 -5.14
CA GLY A 45 2.31 11.21 -4.64
C GLY A 45 2.46 11.25 -3.11
N ILE A 46 1.61 10.52 -2.39
CA ILE A 46 1.66 10.42 -0.92
C ILE A 46 2.95 9.74 -0.46
N LEU A 47 3.36 8.66 -1.13
CA LEU A 47 4.60 7.96 -0.84
C LEU A 47 5.82 8.84 -1.15
N CYS A 48 5.80 9.56 -2.26
CA CYS A 48 6.88 10.49 -2.63
C CYS A 48 7.06 11.59 -1.57
N LYS A 49 5.97 12.13 -1.02
CA LYS A 49 6.01 13.07 0.12
C LYS A 49 6.62 12.48 1.40
N LYS A 50 6.56 11.16 1.57
CA LYS A 50 7.22 10.42 2.66
C LYS A 50 8.68 10.05 2.34
N GLY A 51 9.23 10.50 1.21
CA GLY A 51 10.57 10.16 0.74
C GLY A 51 10.67 8.81 0.03
N ILE A 52 9.53 8.16 -0.24
CA ILE A 52 9.46 6.85 -0.88
C ILE A 52 9.14 7.04 -2.37
N ASN A 53 10.17 6.98 -3.21
CA ASN A 53 10.00 7.07 -4.65
C ASN A 53 9.83 5.67 -5.25
N ILE A 54 8.58 5.31 -5.61
CA ILE A 54 8.28 4.04 -6.27
C ILE A 54 7.44 4.25 -7.52
N ALA A 55 7.63 3.36 -8.50
CA ALA A 55 6.88 3.43 -9.74
C ALA A 55 5.39 3.03 -9.53
N ARG A 56 4.50 3.63 -10.32
CA ARG A 56 3.06 3.29 -10.34
C ARG A 56 2.82 1.78 -10.54
N ARG A 57 3.62 1.14 -11.41
CA ARG A 57 3.53 -0.31 -11.67
C ARG A 57 3.84 -1.15 -10.42
N THR A 58 4.78 -0.69 -9.58
CA THR A 58 5.11 -1.33 -8.30
C THR A 58 3.95 -1.22 -7.31
N ILE A 59 3.30 -0.04 -7.26
CA ILE A 59 2.10 0.17 -6.44
C ILE A 59 0.96 -0.76 -6.89
N ALA A 60 0.71 -0.87 -8.19
CA ALA A 60 -0.30 -1.79 -8.73
C ALA A 60 0.02 -3.25 -8.40
N LYS A 61 1.28 -3.67 -8.53
CA LYS A 61 1.75 -5.00 -8.11
C LYS A 61 1.48 -5.25 -6.63
N TYR A 62 1.81 -4.31 -5.76
CA TYR A 62 1.60 -4.44 -4.31
C TYR A 62 0.12 -4.43 -3.94
N ARG A 63 -0.71 -3.60 -4.57
CA ARG A 63 -2.17 -3.62 -4.38
C ARG A 63 -2.79 -4.96 -4.77
N ASN A 64 -2.32 -5.57 -5.87
CA ASN A 64 -2.76 -6.91 -6.27
C ASN A 64 -2.37 -7.97 -5.23
N ILE A 65 -1.14 -7.93 -4.70
CA ILE A 65 -0.68 -8.85 -3.64
C ILE A 65 -1.52 -8.68 -2.37
N LEU A 66 -1.83 -7.45 -2.00
CA LEU A 66 -2.68 -7.10 -0.86
C LEU A 66 -4.17 -7.35 -1.12
N LYS A 67 -4.54 -7.86 -2.31
CA LYS A 67 -5.92 -8.11 -2.75
C LYS A 67 -6.81 -6.85 -2.69
N ILE A 68 -6.21 -5.67 -2.84
CA ILE A 68 -6.93 -4.41 -2.87
C ILE A 68 -7.45 -4.19 -4.30
N PRO A 69 -8.77 -4.13 -4.51
CA PRO A 69 -9.35 -3.92 -5.84
C PRO A 69 -8.99 -2.53 -6.35
N SER A 70 -9.00 -2.32 -7.68
CA SER A 70 -8.69 -1.01 -8.27
C SER A 70 -9.60 0.10 -7.74
N SER A 71 -9.12 1.35 -7.78
CA SER A 71 -9.86 2.52 -7.28
C SER A 71 -11.24 2.66 -7.95
N PHE A 72 -11.35 2.31 -9.23
CA PHE A 72 -12.63 2.26 -9.95
C PHE A 72 -13.64 1.26 -9.33
N LYS A 73 -13.18 0.07 -8.93
CA LYS A 73 -14.04 -0.93 -8.27
C LYS A 73 -14.40 -0.51 -6.83
N ARG A 74 -13.57 0.31 -6.17
CA ARG A 74 -13.84 0.81 -4.81
C ARG A 74 -14.82 1.97 -4.77
N SER A 75 -14.82 2.83 -5.79
CA SER A 75 -15.71 3.99 -5.89
C SER A 75 -17.19 3.61 -6.08
N LYS A 76 -17.46 2.38 -6.54
CA LYS A 76 -18.80 1.86 -6.86
C LYS A 76 -19.50 1.11 -5.71
N LYS A 77 -18.97 1.19 -4.48
CA LYS A 77 -19.51 0.50 -3.29
C LYS A 77 -20.10 1.50 -2.32
#